data_AF-A0A1H0H2E5-F1
#
_entry.id   AF-A0A1H0H2E5-F1
#
_cell.length_a   1.000
_cell.length_b   1.000
_cell.length_c   1.000
_cell.angle_alpha   90.00
_cell.angle_beta   90.00
_cell.angle_gamma   90.00
#
_symmetry.space_group_name_H-M   'P 1'
#
loop_
_entity.id
_entity.type
_entity.pdbx_description
1 polymer ?
#
loop_
_entity_poly.entity_id
_entity_poly.type
_entity_poly.pdbx_seq_one_letter_code
_entity_poly.pdbx_strand_id
1 'polypeptide(L)'
;MDTMTDAQAGRETAEELVRRLSADDGAGADELLAGVTGIRDLVFVGAGLTAIARADGRRLPPAQRAQASTRQLELGKLRDASRTDPEGLRAWLRRSAEEVLFLRALREAAARVAG
;
A
#
# COMPACT_ATOMS: atom_id res chain seq x y z
N MET A 1 -1.60 -9.83 28.54
CA MET A 1 -1.15 -8.63 27.81
C MET A 1 -0.64 -9.14 26.49
N ASP A 2 -1.49 -9.18 25.46
CA ASP A 2 -1.07 -9.64 24.14
C ASP A 2 -0.16 -8.57 23.53
N THR A 3 1.14 -8.86 23.49
CA THR A 3 2.10 -8.02 22.80
C THR A 3 1.85 -8.15 21.31
N MET A 4 1.35 -7.09 20.66
CA MET A 4 1.18 -7.03 19.22
C MET A 4 2.52 -7.29 18.53
N THR A 5 2.54 -8.19 17.54
CA THR A 5 3.75 -8.45 16.74
C THR A 5 4.02 -7.31 15.76
N ASP A 6 5.28 -7.08 15.39
CA ASP A 6 5.66 -6.07 14.38
C ASP A 6 4.88 -6.23 13.06
N ALA A 7 4.58 -7.47 12.67
CA ALA A 7 3.81 -7.77 11.48
C ALA A 7 2.35 -7.31 11.59
N GLN A 8 1.73 -7.45 12.77
CA GLN A 8 0.40 -6.92 13.05
C GLN A 8 0.41 -5.40 13.06
N ALA A 9 1.38 -4.79 13.76
CA ALA A 9 1.54 -3.33 13.81
C ALA A 9 1.71 -2.71 12.42
N GLY A 10 2.55 -3.32 11.59
CA GLY A 10 2.78 -2.88 10.21
C GLY A 10 1.52 -3.01 9.35
N ARG A 11 0.75 -4.09 9.53
CA ARG A 11 -0.53 -4.27 8.83
C ARG A 11 -1.55 -3.20 9.23
N GLU A 12 -1.71 -2.94 10.52
CA GLU A 12 -2.64 -1.91 11.02
C GLU A 12 -2.27 -0.52 10.48
N THR A 13 -0.97 -0.21 10.49
CA THR A 13 -0.45 1.04 9.92
C THR A 13 -0.71 1.12 8.40
N ALA A 14 -0.55 0.02 7.67
CA ALA A 14 -0.86 -0.05 6.24
C ALA A 14 -2.36 0.20 5.97
N GLU A 15 -3.23 -0.41 6.78
CA GLU A 15 -4.68 -0.21 6.70
C GLU A 15 -5.05 1.24 7.03
N GLU A 16 -4.44 1.85 8.05
CA GLU A 16 -4.63 3.25 8.42
C GLU A 16 -4.17 4.21 7.32
N LEU A 17 -3.01 3.96 6.72
CA LEU A 17 -2.50 4.76 5.61
C LEU A 17 -3.48 4.79 4.45
N VAL A 18 -4.02 3.63 4.07
CA VAL A 18 -5.04 3.52 3.02
C VAL A 18 -6.34 4.23 3.43
N ARG A 19 -6.75 4.14 4.71
CA ARG A 19 -7.94 4.85 5.23
C ARG A 19 -7.78 6.37 5.09
N ARG A 20 -6.66 6.95 5.54
CA ARG A 20 -6.43 8.41 5.46
C ARG A 20 -6.43 8.90 4.02
N LEU A 21 -5.69 8.23 3.14
CA LEU A 21 -5.68 8.60 1.72
C LEU A 21 -7.05 8.46 1.05
N SER A 22 -7.86 7.46 1.44
CA SER A 22 -9.24 7.34 0.92
C SER A 22 -10.19 8.43 1.42
N ALA A 23 -9.86 9.07 2.54
CA ALA A 23 -10.58 10.20 3.12
C ALA A 23 -10.04 11.57 2.65
N ASP A 24 -9.17 11.58 1.63
CA ASP A 24 -8.45 12.78 1.14
C ASP A 24 -7.56 13.45 2.21
N ASP A 25 -7.23 12.71 3.28
CA ASP A 25 -6.33 13.17 4.34
C ASP A 25 -4.87 12.88 3.98
N GLY A 26 -4.40 13.60 2.96
CA GLY A 26 -3.02 13.50 2.48
C GLY A 26 -1.98 13.91 3.52
N ALA A 27 -2.29 14.93 4.32
CA ALA A 27 -1.42 15.44 5.38
C ALA A 27 -1.29 14.46 6.55
N GLY A 28 -2.42 13.91 7.04
CA GLY A 28 -2.40 12.90 8.09
C GLY A 28 -1.74 11.59 7.64
N ALA A 29 -1.81 11.26 6.35
CA ALA A 29 -1.04 10.14 5.79
C ALA A 29 0.48 10.39 5.84
N ASP A 30 0.93 11.61 5.56
CA ASP A 30 2.35 11.98 5.66
C ASP A 30 2.83 12.03 7.11
N GLU A 31 2.01 12.55 8.02
CA GLU A 31 2.28 12.53 9.47
C GLU A 31 2.39 11.10 10.01
N LEU A 32 1.51 10.19 9.56
CA LEU A 32 1.59 8.77 9.91
C LEU A 32 2.96 8.19 9.53
N LEU A 33 3.37 8.42 8.28
CA LEU A 33 4.61 7.88 7.73
C LEU A 33 5.85 8.51 8.40
N ALA A 34 5.79 9.81 8.73
CA ALA A 34 6.84 10.50 9.47
C ALA A 34 7.02 9.90 10.87
N GLY A 35 5.95 9.43 11.51
CA GLY A 35 5.98 8.73 12.79
C GLY A 35 6.66 7.35 12.75
N VAL A 36 6.81 6.73 11.58
CA VAL A 36 7.51 5.45 11.44
C VAL A 36 9.00 5.71 11.20
N THR A 37 9.83 5.47 12.21
CA THR A 37 11.25 5.83 12.21
C THR A 37 12.18 4.67 11.84
N GLY A 38 11.77 3.42 12.12
CA GLY A 38 12.56 2.23 11.84
C GLY A 38 12.40 1.71 10.42
N ILE A 39 13.52 1.40 9.74
CA ILE A 39 13.51 0.70 8.44
C ILE A 39 12.72 -0.61 8.54
N ARG A 40 12.91 -1.36 9.63
CA ARG A 40 12.18 -2.61 9.89
C ARG A 40 10.67 -2.40 9.91
N ASP A 41 10.21 -1.35 10.58
CA ASP A 41 8.78 -1.03 10.68
C ASP A 41 8.23 -0.62 9.32
N LEU A 42 8.95 0.23 8.57
CA LEU A 42 8.59 0.60 7.20
C LEU A 42 8.45 -0.62 6.28
N VAL A 43 9.31 -1.63 6.43
CA VAL A 43 9.22 -2.90 5.70
C VAL A 43 7.95 -3.68 6.08
N PHE A 44 7.57 -3.72 7.36
CA PHE A 44 6.33 -4.38 7.78
C PHE A 44 5.07 -3.66 7.28
N VAL A 45 5.06 -2.32 7.26
CA VAL A 45 3.98 -1.54 6.62
C VAL A 45 3.89 -1.89 5.14
N GLY A 46 5.03 -1.95 4.46
CA GLY A 46 5.11 -2.33 3.05
C GLY A 46 4.59 -3.74 2.75
N ALA A 47 4.88 -4.70 3.64
CA ALA A 47 4.34 -6.04 3.55
C ALA A 47 2.81 -6.05 3.71
N GLY A 48 2.27 -5.24 4.62
CA GLY A 48 0.84 -4.99 4.77
C GLY A 48 0.18 -4.46 3.49
N LEU A 49 0.73 -3.39 2.90
CA LEU A 49 0.25 -2.82 1.65
C LEU A 49 0.29 -3.83 0.49
N THR A 50 1.36 -4.61 0.39
CA THR A 50 1.49 -5.67 -0.62
C THR A 50 0.40 -6.74 -0.46
N ALA A 51 0.09 -7.12 0.78
CA ALA A 51 -0.97 -8.09 1.05
C ALA A 51 -2.36 -7.55 0.63
N ILE A 52 -2.64 -6.28 0.93
CA ILE A 52 -3.88 -5.59 0.52
C ILE A 52 -3.97 -5.52 -1.01
N ALA A 53 -2.93 -5.02 -1.68
CA ALA A 53 -2.89 -4.89 -3.14
C ALA A 53 -3.09 -6.23 -3.85
N ARG A 54 -2.47 -7.32 -3.35
CA ARG A 54 -2.69 -8.66 -3.90
C ARG A 54 -4.11 -9.16 -3.69
N ALA A 55 -4.73 -8.88 -2.54
CA ALA A 55 -6.11 -9.26 -2.28
C ALA A 55 -7.09 -8.54 -3.22
N ASP A 56 -6.89 -7.24 -3.44
CA ASP A 56 -7.70 -6.45 -4.37
C ASP A 56 -7.45 -6.85 -5.82
N GLY A 57 -6.20 -7.06 -6.23
CA GLY A 57 -5.83 -7.45 -7.60
C GLY A 57 -6.39 -8.81 -8.05
N ARG A 58 -6.56 -9.78 -7.13
CA ARG A 58 -7.19 -11.08 -7.45
C ARG A 58 -8.64 -10.95 -7.90
N ARG A 59 -9.32 -9.85 -7.55
CA ARG A 59 -10.72 -9.58 -7.90
C ARG A 59 -10.87 -8.81 -9.21
N LEU A 60 -9.78 -8.39 -9.84
CA LEU A 60 -9.80 -7.66 -11.10
C LEU A 60 -10.00 -8.58 -12.32
N PRO A 61 -10.69 -8.13 -13.37
CA PRO A 61 -10.66 -8.71 -14.72
C PRO A 61 -9.23 -8.94 -15.25
N PRO A 62 -9.02 -9.90 -16.18
CA PRO A 62 -7.68 -10.28 -16.65
C PRO A 62 -6.82 -9.12 -17.16
N ALA A 63 -7.38 -8.23 -18.00
CA ALA A 63 -6.64 -7.09 -18.55
C ALA A 63 -6.17 -6.12 -17.46
N GLN A 64 -7.05 -5.76 -16.52
CA GLN A 64 -6.73 -4.89 -15.39
C GLN A 64 -5.75 -5.55 -14.42
N ARG A 65 -5.83 -6.87 -14.23
CA ARG A 65 -4.88 -7.64 -13.42
C ARG A 65 -3.47 -7.67 -14.02
N ALA A 66 -3.36 -7.74 -15.35
CA ALA A 66 -2.08 -7.62 -16.04
C ALA A 66 -1.47 -6.22 -15.85
N GLN A 67 -2.27 -5.16 -16.02
CA GLN A 67 -1.85 -3.78 -15.73
C GLN A 67 -1.36 -3.62 -14.27
N ALA A 68 -2.14 -4.13 -13.31
CA ALA A 68 -1.78 -4.11 -11.89
C ALA A 68 -0.44 -4.81 -11.62
N SER A 69 -0.21 -5.98 -12.23
CA SER A 69 1.05 -6.72 -12.09
C SER A 69 2.26 -5.90 -12.55
N THR A 70 2.16 -5.21 -13.69
CA THR A 70 3.23 -4.33 -14.18
C THR A 70 3.51 -3.18 -13.23
N ARG A 71 2.47 -2.53 -12.70
CA ARG A 71 2.63 -1.43 -11.74
C ARG A 71 3.29 -1.89 -10.43
N GLN A 72 2.93 -3.08 -9.96
CA GLN A 72 3.56 -3.69 -8.78
C GLN A 72 5.05 -4.00 -9.00
N LEU A 73 5.47 -4.34 -10.22
CA LEU A 73 6.90 -4.52 -10.54
C LEU A 73 7.66 -3.18 -10.45
N GLU A 74 7.10 -2.10 -10.98
CA GLU A 74 7.73 -0.77 -10.88
C GLU A 74 7.82 -0.27 -9.42
N LEU A 75 6.78 -0.51 -8.62
CA LEU A 75 6.82 -0.25 -7.18
C LEU A 75 7.89 -1.10 -6.47
N GLY A 76 8.07 -2.35 -6.89
CA GLY A 76 9.14 -3.22 -6.38
C GLY A 76 10.53 -2.66 -6.65
N LYS A 77 10.78 -2.13 -7.85
CA LYS A 77 12.06 -1.48 -8.20
C LYS A 77 12.32 -0.25 -7.35
N LEU A 78 11.29 0.59 -7.12
CA LEU A 78 11.42 1.77 -6.27
C LEU A 78 11.78 1.39 -4.83
N ARG A 79 11.10 0.39 -4.26
CA ARG A 79 11.46 -0.16 -2.93
C ARG A 79 12.91 -0.62 -2.89
N ASP A 80 13.32 -1.35 -3.91
CA ASP A 80 14.65 -1.94 -3.98
C ASP A 80 15.76 -0.90 -4.21
N ALA A 81 15.43 0.28 -4.72
CA ALA A 81 16.33 1.43 -4.79
C ALA A 81 16.49 2.15 -3.44
N SER A 82 15.48 2.12 -2.57
CA SER A 82 15.43 2.86 -1.30
C SER A 82 15.66 2.00 -0.04
N ARG A 83 16.17 0.77 -0.16
CA ARG A 83 16.19 -0.24 0.93
C ARG A 83 16.81 0.22 2.25
N THR A 84 17.76 1.13 2.18
CA THR A 84 18.51 1.67 3.33
C THR A 84 18.20 3.14 3.58
N ASP A 85 17.24 3.71 2.85
CA ASP A 85 16.83 5.11 2.90
C ASP A 85 15.40 5.20 3.46
N PRO A 86 15.22 5.58 4.74
CA PRO A 86 13.91 5.72 5.35
C PRO A 86 12.99 6.70 4.62
N GLU A 87 13.51 7.80 4.07
CA GLU A 87 12.70 8.78 3.35
C GLU A 87 12.21 8.21 2.01
N GLY A 88 13.11 7.58 1.26
CA GLY A 88 12.76 6.84 0.05
C GLY A 88 11.74 5.74 0.31
N LEU A 89 11.85 5.01 1.43
CA LEU A 89 10.85 4.02 1.84
C LEU A 89 9.50 4.65 2.18
N ARG A 90 9.44 5.78 2.87
CA ARG A 90 8.17 6.50 3.13
C ARG A 90 7.51 6.95 1.83
N ALA A 91 8.28 7.52 0.90
CA ALA A 91 7.78 7.89 -0.42
C ALA A 91 7.26 6.66 -1.20
N TRP A 92 7.94 5.53 -1.11
CA TRP A 92 7.48 4.26 -1.68
C TRP A 92 6.19 3.75 -1.03
N LEU A 93 6.06 3.83 0.30
CA LEU A 93 4.85 3.43 1.03
C LEU A 93 3.65 4.27 0.62
N ARG A 94 3.82 5.59 0.50
CA ARG A 94 2.77 6.49 0.02
C ARG A 94 2.26 6.06 -1.36
N ARG A 95 3.17 5.89 -2.33
CA ARG A 95 2.81 5.42 -3.69
C ARG A 95 2.16 4.03 -3.68
N SER A 96 2.59 3.15 -2.78
CA SER A 96 2.02 1.81 -2.65
C SER A 96 0.60 1.83 -2.09
N ALA A 97 0.28 2.76 -1.20
CA ALA A 97 -1.08 2.95 -0.69
C ALA A 97 -1.98 3.63 -1.73
N GLU A 98 -1.47 4.60 -2.49
CA GLU A 98 -2.17 5.17 -3.65
C GLU A 98 -2.51 4.08 -4.69
N GLU A 99 -1.61 3.13 -4.92
CA GLU A 99 -1.87 1.99 -5.80
C GLU A 99 -3.02 1.11 -5.29
N VAL A 100 -3.14 0.90 -3.97
CA VAL A 100 -4.30 0.18 -3.40
C VAL A 100 -5.60 0.90 -3.76
N LEU A 101 -5.65 2.24 -3.64
CA LEU A 101 -6.83 3.01 -4.02
C LEU A 101 -7.13 2.89 -5.51
N PHE A 102 -6.11 2.94 -6.36
CA PHE A 102 -6.24 2.73 -7.79
C PHE A 102 -6.85 1.36 -8.13
N LEU A 103 -6.38 0.28 -7.49
CA LEU A 103 -6.92 -1.08 -7.70
C LEU A 103 -8.39 -1.18 -7.25
N ARG A 104 -8.77 -0.51 -6.16
CA ARG A 104 -10.18 -0.46 -5.71
C ARG A 104 -11.06 0.29 -6.69
N ALA A 105 -10.60 1.42 -7.21
CA ALA A 105 -11.31 2.19 -8.22
C ALA A 105 -11.50 1.39 -9.52
N LEU A 106 -10.48 0.65 -9.98
CA LEU A 106 -10.60 -0.25 -11.14
C LEU A 106 -11.66 -1.33 -10.92
N ARG A 107 -11.69 -1.93 -9.71
CA ARG A 107 -12.68 -2.94 -9.35
C ARG A 107 -14.10 -2.38 -9.37
N GLU A 108 -14.30 -1.20 -8.79
CA GLU A 108 -15.61 -0.53 -8.79
C GLU A 108 -16.07 -0.18 -10.21
N ALA A 109 -15.16 0.32 -11.05
CA ALA A 109 -15.45 0.57 -12.45
C ALA A 109 -15.82 -0.70 -13.21
N ALA A 110 -15.11 -1.82 -12.98
CA ALA A 110 -15.42 -3.10 -13.60
C ALA A 110 -16.78 -3.64 -13.14
N ALA A 111 -17.13 -3.49 -11.86
CA ALA A 111 -18.42 -3.93 -11.32
C ALA A 111 -19.60 -3.16 -11.95
N ARG A 112 -19.44 -1.87 -12.23
CA ARG A 112 -20.48 -1.04 -12.89
C ARG A 112 -20.74 -1.42 -14.36
N VAL A 113 -19.77 -2.03 -15.04
CA VAL A 113 -19.94 -2.46 -16.44
C VAL A 113 -20.58 -3.85 -16.52
N ALA A 114 -20.44 -4.66 -15.48
CA ALA A 114 -20.95 -6.02 -15.42
C ALA A 114 -22.37 -6.15 -14.85
N GLY A 115 -22.87 -5.12 -14.16
CA GLY A 115 -24.23 -5.04 -13.61
C GLY A 115 -25.14 -4.20 -14.49
#